data_AF-S3D2I7-F1
#
_entry.id   AF-S3D2I7-F1
#
_cell.length_a   1.000
_cell.length_b   1.000
_cell.length_c   1.000
_cell.angle_alpha   90.00
_cell.angle_beta   90.00
_cell.angle_gamma   90.00
#
_symmetry.space_group_name_H-M   'P 1'
#
loop_
_entity.id
_entity.type
_entity.pdbx_description
1 polymer ?
#
loop_
_entity_poly.entity_id
_entity_poly.type
_entity_poly.pdbx_seq_one_letter_code
_entity_poly.pdbx_strand_id
1 'polypeptide(L)'
;MPDPAQTNRSLSTIRTELEFLEQSKILSGAQMASILAQLPQNNTPSPYTDPRYSPNGNFDPSAISQQAQNPDNAAHPKNPKHHEWAKNMANKFGNAAVFGAGATFGGDLVNDVMRKF
;
A
#
# COMPACT_ATOMS: atom_id res chain seq x y z
N MET A 1 -7.47 -27.39 -11.70
CA MET A 1 -6.58 -26.21 -11.72
C MET A 1 -7.06 -25.32 -12.85
N PRO A 2 -7.23 -24.00 -12.63
CA PRO A 2 -7.57 -23.09 -13.72
C PRO A 2 -6.49 -23.17 -14.80
N ASP A 3 -6.91 -23.14 -16.06
CA ASP A 3 -6.00 -23.22 -17.20
C ASP A 3 -5.16 -21.92 -17.26
N PRO A 4 -3.81 -21.99 -17.22
CA PRO A 4 -2.96 -20.79 -17.30
C PRO A 4 -3.23 -19.95 -18.55
N ALA A 5 -3.70 -20.56 -19.65
CA ALA A 5 -4.11 -19.81 -20.83
C ALA A 5 -5.38 -18.98 -20.59
N GLN A 6 -6.33 -19.50 -19.81
CA GLN A 6 -7.54 -18.76 -19.41
C GLN A 6 -7.19 -17.58 -18.50
N THR A 7 -6.27 -17.78 -17.54
CA THR A 7 -5.78 -16.70 -16.66
C THR A 7 -5.09 -15.59 -17.45
N ASN A 8 -4.24 -15.92 -18.42
CA ASN A 8 -3.57 -14.90 -19.24
C ASN A 8 -4.55 -14.16 -20.16
N ARG A 9 -5.58 -14.86 -20.66
CA ARG A 9 -6.65 -14.23 -21.44
C ARG A 9 -7.46 -13.26 -20.57
N SER A 10 -7.87 -13.66 -19.37
CA SER A 10 -8.63 -12.78 -18.48
C SER A 10 -7.82 -11.55 -18.07
N LEU A 11 -6.52 -11.69 -17.79
CA LEU A 11 -5.65 -10.55 -17.51
C LEU A 11 -5.52 -9.60 -18.69
N SER A 12 -5.49 -10.13 -19.91
CA SER A 12 -5.47 -9.30 -21.12
C SER A 12 -6.78 -8.53 -21.31
N THR A 13 -7.92 -9.19 -21.09
CA THR A 13 -9.23 -8.53 -21.11
C THR A 13 -9.30 -7.41 -20.09
N ILE A 14 -8.87 -7.64 -18.85
CA ILE A 14 -8.86 -6.62 -17.79
C ILE A 14 -8.03 -5.39 -18.21
N ARG A 15 -6.87 -5.59 -18.85
CA ARG A 15 -6.04 -4.47 -19.34
C ARG A 15 -6.79 -3.62 -20.37
N THR A 16 -7.45 -4.25 -21.34
CA THR A 16 -8.25 -3.54 -22.34
C THR A 16 -9.40 -2.76 -21.72
N GLU A 17 -10.10 -3.33 -20.73
CA GLU A 17 -11.18 -2.63 -20.03
C GLU A 17 -10.66 -1.42 -19.23
N LEU A 18 -9.50 -1.55 -18.57
CA LEU A 18 -8.87 -0.44 -17.85
C LEU A 18 -8.42 0.68 -18.80
N GLU A 19 -7.91 0.33 -19.98
CA GLU A 19 -7.58 1.29 -21.04
C GLU A 19 -8.82 2.05 -21.52
N PHE A 20 -9.94 1.34 -21.71
CA PHE A 20 -11.22 1.97 -22.07
C PHE A 20 -11.72 2.93 -20.98
N LEU A 21 -11.56 2.56 -19.70
CA LEU A 21 -11.91 3.41 -18.56
C LEU A 21 -11.01 4.65 -18.44
N GLU A 22 -9.74 4.57 -18.85
CA GLU A 22 -8.85 5.73 -18.95
C GLU A 22 -9.26 6.66 -20.11
N GLN A 23 -9.57 6.09 -21.28
CA GLN A 23 -10.01 6.86 -22.44
C GLN A 23 -11.33 7.59 -22.19
N SER A 24 -12.25 6.97 -21.45
CA SER A 24 -13.50 7.59 -21.00
C SER A 24 -13.31 8.61 -19.87
N LYS A 25 -12.07 8.85 -19.43
CA LYS A 25 -11.69 9.79 -18.36
C LYS A 25 -12.32 9.49 -17.00
N ILE A 26 -12.81 8.25 -16.81
CA ILE A 26 -13.29 7.75 -15.53
C ILE A 26 -12.10 7.39 -14.64
N LEU A 27 -11.04 6.82 -15.23
CA LEU A 27 -9.76 6.58 -14.56
C LEU A 27 -8.70 7.54 -15.09
N SER A 28 -7.80 7.98 -14.20
CA SER A 28 -6.57 8.65 -14.62
C SER A 28 -5.52 7.63 -15.06
N GLY A 29 -4.59 8.02 -15.94
CA GLY A 29 -3.48 7.16 -16.34
C GLY A 29 -2.62 6.69 -15.15
N ALA A 30 -2.45 7.52 -14.12
CA ALA A 30 -1.74 7.14 -12.89
C ALA A 30 -2.51 6.07 -12.10
N GLN A 31 -3.83 6.17 -12.03
CA GLN A 31 -4.68 5.18 -11.37
C GLN A 31 -4.68 3.85 -12.12
N MET A 32 -4.73 3.87 -13.45
CA MET A 32 -4.57 2.67 -14.28
C MET A 32 -3.24 1.99 -14.01
N ALA A 33 -2.11 2.73 -14.01
CA ALA A 33 -0.79 2.16 -13.73
C ALA A 33 -0.71 1.52 -12.33
N SER A 34 -1.32 2.16 -11.32
CA SER A 34 -1.40 1.61 -9.96
C SER A 34 -2.17 0.29 -9.92
N ILE A 35 -3.32 0.22 -10.59
CA ILE A 35 -4.13 -1.02 -10.67
C ILE A 35 -3.36 -2.11 -11.40
N LEU A 36 -2.70 -1.79 -12.52
CA LEU A 36 -1.90 -2.75 -13.28
C LEU A 36 -0.73 -3.31 -12.47
N ALA A 37 -0.10 -2.52 -11.61
CA ALA A 37 0.97 -2.98 -10.71
C ALA A 37 0.48 -3.96 -9.64
N GLN A 38 -0.82 -3.91 -9.32
CA GLN A 38 -1.46 -4.81 -8.35
C GLN A 38 -2.00 -6.09 -8.99
N LEU A 39 -2.07 -6.17 -10.33
CA LEU A 39 -2.51 -7.40 -11.01
C LEU A 39 -1.40 -8.45 -11.02
N PRO A 40 -1.74 -9.75 -10.94
CA PRO A 40 -0.77 -10.83 -11.03
C PRO A 40 -0.10 -10.84 -12.41
N GLN A 41 1.20 -11.16 -12.43
CA GLN A 41 1.99 -11.26 -13.66
C GLN A 41 2.57 -12.67 -13.77
N ASN A 42 2.62 -13.23 -14.99
CA ASN A 42 3.30 -14.50 -15.27
C ASN A 42 2.88 -15.66 -14.36
N ASN A 43 1.58 -15.80 -14.08
CA ASN A 43 1.02 -16.80 -13.16
C ASN A 43 1.52 -16.72 -11.70
N THR A 44 2.21 -15.64 -11.33
CA THR A 44 2.55 -15.36 -9.94
C THR A 44 1.45 -14.52 -9.30
N PRO A 45 0.98 -14.87 -8.09
CA PRO A 45 0.05 -14.03 -7.34
C PRO A 45 0.60 -12.63 -7.15
N SER A 46 -0.28 -11.62 -7.16
CA SER A 46 0.11 -10.24 -6.90
C SER A 46 0.72 -10.13 -5.50
N PRO A 47 1.90 -9.50 -5.34
CA PRO A 47 2.53 -9.33 -4.03
C PRO A 47 1.81 -8.30 -3.16
N TYR A 48 0.89 -7.53 -3.75
CA TYR A 48 0.10 -6.52 -3.06
C TYR A 48 -1.19 -7.15 -2.51
N THR A 49 -1.29 -7.22 -1.19
CA THR A 49 -2.53 -7.46 -0.45
C THR A 49 -2.82 -6.21 0.35
N ASP A 50 -4.00 -5.63 0.17
CA ASP A 50 -4.44 -4.51 1.00
C ASP A 50 -4.51 -4.97 2.46
N PRO A 51 -3.78 -4.34 3.39
CA PRO A 51 -3.79 -4.70 4.80
C PRO A 51 -5.19 -4.72 5.42
N ARG A 52 -6.13 -3.92 4.90
CA ARG A 52 -7.53 -3.86 5.36
C ARG A 52 -8.31 -5.14 5.08
N TYR A 53 -7.88 -5.92 4.10
CA TYR A 53 -8.55 -7.14 3.65
C TYR A 53 -7.69 -8.39 3.88
N SER A 54 -6.58 -8.29 4.61
CA SER A 54 -5.77 -9.44 4.98
C SER A 54 -6.39 -10.14 6.20
N PRO A 55 -7.03 -11.33 6.05
CA PRO A 55 -7.65 -12.03 7.17
C PRO A 55 -6.62 -12.54 8.20
N ASN A 56 -5.33 -12.60 7.81
CA ASN A 56 -4.21 -13.00 8.67
C ASN A 56 -3.20 -11.87 8.85
N GLY A 57 -3.59 -10.62 8.54
CA GLY A 57 -2.79 -9.45 8.84
C GLY A 57 -2.74 -9.25 10.35
N ASN A 58 -1.86 -9.97 11.03
CA ASN A 58 -1.54 -9.74 12.43
C ASN A 58 -0.78 -8.40 12.52
N PHE A 59 -1.52 -7.30 12.34
CA PHE A 59 -1.05 -5.98 12.72
C PHE A 59 -1.02 -5.98 14.24
N ASP A 60 0.12 -6.36 14.79
CA ASP A 60 0.39 -6.28 16.21
C ASP A 60 1.11 -4.95 16.49
N PRO A 61 0.37 -3.88 16.85
CA PRO A 61 0.97 -2.59 17.19
C PRO A 61 1.93 -2.68 18.37
N SER A 62 1.82 -3.72 19.22
CA SER A 62 2.76 -3.96 20.31
C SER A 62 4.09 -4.54 19.82
N ALA A 63 4.09 -5.34 18.77
CA ALA A 63 5.32 -5.82 18.12
C ALA A 63 6.07 -4.67 17.44
N ILE A 64 5.33 -3.75 16.80
CA ILE A 64 5.91 -2.55 16.15
C ILE A 64 6.56 -1.62 17.19
N SER A 65 5.89 -1.38 18.32
CA SER A 65 6.42 -0.52 19.39
C SER A 65 7.63 -1.16 20.10
N GLN A 66 7.61 -2.48 20.33
CA GLN A 66 8.76 -3.21 20.85
C GLN A 66 9.94 -3.18 19.87
N GLN A 67 9.69 -3.32 18.57
CA GLN A 67 10.76 -3.23 17.59
C GLN A 67 11.36 -1.82 17.55
N ALA A 68 10.58 -0.75 17.69
CA ALA A 68 11.08 0.62 17.75
C ALA A 68 11.94 0.91 19.00
N GLN A 69 11.76 0.13 20.07
CA GLN A 69 12.55 0.23 21.30
C GLN A 69 13.88 -0.54 21.23
N ASN A 70 14.05 -1.45 20.26
CA ASN A 70 15.31 -2.18 20.09
C ASN A 70 16.44 -1.24 19.62
N PRO A 71 17.62 -1.25 20.27
CA PRO A 71 18.76 -0.40 19.89
C PRO A 71 19.25 -0.61 18.45
N ASP A 72 19.13 -1.85 17.95
CA ASP A 72 19.52 -2.24 16.60
C ASP A 72 18.47 -1.91 15.52
N ASN A 73 17.29 -1.43 15.92
CA ASN A 73 16.30 -0.96 14.96
C ASN A 73 16.66 0.46 14.46
N ALA A 74 16.56 0.67 13.15
CA ALA A 74 16.76 1.97 12.53
C ALA A 74 15.77 3.04 13.02
N ALA A 75 14.63 2.67 13.61
CA ALA A 75 13.71 3.61 14.27
C ALA A 75 14.21 4.11 15.63
N HIS A 76 15.29 3.55 16.18
CA HIS A 76 15.80 3.93 17.49
C HIS A 76 16.68 5.20 17.40
N PRO A 77 16.51 6.22 18.27
CA PRO A 77 17.23 7.50 18.17
C PRO A 77 18.76 7.38 18.25
N LYS A 78 19.27 6.31 18.87
CA LYS A 78 20.70 6.05 19.05
C LYS A 78 21.31 5.18 17.95
N ASN A 79 20.52 4.72 16.97
CA ASN A 79 21.02 3.88 15.88
C ASN A 79 21.70 4.75 14.80
N PRO A 80 22.90 4.40 14.31
CA PRO A 80 23.57 5.14 13.23
C PRO A 80 22.75 5.25 11.94
N LYS A 81 21.83 4.30 11.68
CA LYS A 81 20.92 4.30 10.53
C LYS A 81 19.62 5.07 10.77
N HIS A 82 19.46 5.71 11.93
CA HIS A 82 18.26 6.48 12.26
C HIS A 82 18.00 7.65 11.31
N HIS A 83 19.07 8.33 10.89
CA HIS A 83 18.95 9.42 9.92
C HIS A 83 18.41 8.92 8.56
N GLU A 84 18.90 7.77 8.08
CA GLU A 84 18.42 7.16 6.84
C GLU A 84 16.97 6.68 6.97
N TRP A 85 16.61 6.09 8.11
CA TRP A 85 15.23 5.70 8.41
C TRP A 85 14.29 6.91 8.39
N ALA A 86 14.65 8.00 9.06
CA ALA A 86 13.86 9.23 9.09
C ALA A 86 13.74 9.86 7.69
N LYS A 87 14.81 9.83 6.89
CA LYS A 87 14.81 10.31 5.50
C LYS A 87 13.92 9.46 4.60
N ASN A 88 13.96 8.13 4.74
CA ASN A 88 13.09 7.22 4.01
C ASN A 88 11.62 7.36 4.42
N MET A 89 11.35 7.60 5.70
CA MET A 89 10.01 7.93 6.18
C MET A 89 9.53 9.24 5.56
N ALA A 90 10.31 10.32 5.65
CA ALA A 90 9.99 11.61 5.05
C ALA A 90 9.78 11.53 3.53
N ASN A 91 10.60 10.77 2.80
CA ASN A 91 10.44 10.56 1.36
C ASN A 91 9.15 9.80 1.03
N LYS A 92 8.79 8.79 1.83
CA LYS A 92 7.54 8.05 1.66
C LYS A 92 6.33 8.93 1.96
N PHE A 93 6.36 9.76 3.01
CA PHE A 93 5.30 10.72 3.32
C PHE A 93 5.22 11.86 2.32
N GLY A 94 6.36 12.37 1.83
CA GLY A 94 6.43 13.42 0.81
C GLY A 94 5.86 12.94 -0.53
N ASN A 95 6.24 11.74 -0.97
CA ASN A 95 5.65 11.14 -2.16
C ASN A 95 4.16 10.78 -1.93
N ALA A 96 3.77 10.26 -0.77
CA ALA A 96 2.37 9.96 -0.47
C ALA A 96 1.46 11.21 -0.41
N ALA A 97 1.99 12.34 0.07
CA ALA A 97 1.30 13.63 0.06
C ALA A 97 1.14 14.18 -1.36
N VAL A 98 2.16 14.02 -2.21
CA VAL A 98 2.13 14.46 -3.62
C VAL A 98 1.22 13.58 -4.48
N PHE A 99 1.12 12.28 -4.19
CA PHE A 99 0.31 11.33 -4.96
C PHE A 99 -1.11 11.11 -4.39
N GLY A 100 -1.59 11.94 -3.46
CA GLY A 100 -2.96 11.88 -2.94
C GLY A 100 -3.26 10.66 -2.06
N ALA A 101 -2.24 9.90 -1.65
CA ALA A 101 -2.35 8.79 -0.70
C ALA A 101 -2.34 9.28 0.77
N GLY A 102 -2.82 10.50 1.02
CA GLY A 102 -2.87 11.15 2.33
C GLY A 102 -4.08 10.77 3.20
N ALA A 103 -4.86 9.75 2.84
CA ALA A 103 -6.13 9.44 3.51
C ALA A 103 -6.09 8.24 4.48
N THR A 104 -4.97 7.51 4.62
CA THR A 104 -4.93 6.29 5.45
C THR A 104 -4.22 6.47 6.81
N PHE A 105 -3.71 7.68 7.12
CA PHE A 105 -3.26 8.05 8.47
C PHE A 105 -4.14 9.17 9.01
N GLY A 106 -5.35 8.83 9.46
CA GLY A 106 -6.25 9.83 10.05
C GLY A 106 -7.69 9.37 10.35
N GLY A 107 -8.12 8.19 9.88
CA GLY A 107 -9.49 7.71 10.09
C GLY A 107 -9.85 7.40 11.54
N ASP A 108 -8.93 6.82 12.31
CA ASP A 108 -9.25 6.34 13.68
C ASP A 108 -8.91 7.33 14.80
N LEU A 109 -8.16 8.42 14.53
CA LEU A 109 -7.84 9.41 15.56
C LEU A 109 -8.99 10.40 15.83
N VAL A 110 -9.82 10.68 14.81
CA VAL A 110 -10.93 11.63 14.94
C VAL A 110 -12.13 11.07 15.68
N ASN A 111 -12.28 9.73 15.70
CA ASN A 111 -13.39 9.10 16.41
C ASN A 111 -13.18 9.09 17.94
N ASP A 112 -11.92 9.08 18.40
CA ASP A 112 -11.58 9.14 19.84
C ASP A 112 -11.57 10.57 20.41
N VAL A 113 -11.35 11.59 19.58
CA VAL A 113 -11.43 13.01 20.00
C VAL A 113 -12.88 13.51 20.06
N MET A 114 -13.77 13.01 19.21
CA MET A 114 -15.19 13.41 19.20
C MET A 114 -16.05 12.70 20.26
N ARG A 115 -15.58 11.59 20.85
CA ARG A 115 -16.34 10.83 21.87
C ARG A 115 -16.06 11.25 23.32
N LYS A 116 -15.28 12.32 23.50
CA LYS A 116 -14.94 12.87 24.82
C LYS A 116 -15.55 14.26 25.09
N PHE A 117 -16.59 14.62 24.35
CA PHE A 117 -17.49 15.72 24.67
C PHE A 117 -18.93 15.22 24.69
#